data_AF-A0A8I2K0N4-F1
#
_entry.id   AF-A0A8I2K0N4-F1
#
_cell.length_a   1.000
_cell.length_b   1.000
_cell.length_c   1.000
_cell.angle_alpha   90.00
_cell.angle_beta   90.00
_cell.angle_gamma   90.00
#
_symmetry.space_group_name_H-M   'P 1'
#
loop_
_entity.id
_entity.type
_entity.pdbx_description
1 polymer ?
#
loop_
_entity_poly.entity_id
_entity_poly.type
_entity_poly.pdbx_seq_one_letter_code
_entity_poly.pdbx_strand_id
1 'polypeptide(L)'
;MRNQRTIDKFVTCSGIGLHSGQIVNLNFLPAPVNTGVVFIRRDVNPPVFIKALAKNVLATDLSTTIGIKETVVQTVEHLLAAVM
;
A
#
# COMPACT_ATOMS: atom_id res chain seq x y z
N MET A 1 -6.97 -21.04 -17.73
CA MET A 1 -6.96 -19.58 -17.44
C MET A 1 -6.64 -19.38 -15.97
N ARG A 2 -5.80 -18.38 -15.62
CA ARG A 2 -5.50 -18.05 -14.23
C ARG A 2 -6.46 -16.95 -13.78
N ASN A 3 -7.29 -17.24 -12.77
CA ASN A 3 -8.21 -16.27 -12.20
C ASN A 3 -7.46 -15.24 -11.34
N GLN A 4 -7.95 -14.00 -11.30
CA GLN A 4 -7.49 -13.02 -10.32
C GLN A 4 -7.77 -13.51 -8.90
N ARG A 5 -6.94 -13.07 -7.96
CA ARG A 5 -7.04 -13.45 -6.54
C ARG A 5 -7.14 -12.20 -5.69
N THR A 6 -7.89 -12.31 -4.62
CA THR A 6 -7.91 -11.37 -3.49
C THR A 6 -7.93 -12.19 -2.20
N ILE A 7 -7.71 -11.54 -1.07
CA ILE A 7 -7.79 -12.21 0.24
C ILE A 7 -9.25 -12.55 0.58
N ASP A 8 -9.48 -13.65 1.29
CA ASP A 8 -10.83 -14.10 1.66
C ASP A 8 -11.47 -13.22 2.75
N LYS A 9 -10.66 -12.78 3.73
CA LYS A 9 -11.10 -12.02 4.89
C LYS A 9 -10.16 -10.85 5.15
N PHE A 10 -10.65 -9.85 5.88
CA PHE A 10 -9.80 -8.76 6.32
C PHE A 10 -8.75 -9.27 7.31
N VAL A 11 -7.54 -8.71 7.23
CA VAL A 11 -6.43 -9.01 8.15
C VAL A 11 -5.80 -7.70 8.59
N THR A 12 -5.39 -7.62 9.85
CA THR A 12 -4.73 -6.44 10.41
C THR A 12 -3.38 -6.82 11.00
N CYS A 13 -2.42 -5.90 10.92
CA CYS A 13 -1.17 -5.98 11.67
C CYS A 13 -0.69 -4.57 12.04
N SER A 14 0.07 -4.50 13.12
CA SER A 14 0.67 -3.26 13.62
C SER A 14 2.17 -3.41 13.68
N GLY A 15 2.90 -2.31 13.44
CA GLY A 15 4.35 -2.30 13.45
C GLY A 15 4.91 -0.89 13.44
N ILE A 16 6.23 -0.81 13.21
CA ILE A 16 6.95 0.46 13.15
C ILE A 16 7.51 0.63 11.73
N GLY A 17 7.33 1.81 11.13
CA GLY A 17 7.92 2.13 9.83
C GLY A 17 9.44 2.21 9.93
N LEU A 18 10.15 1.48 9.07
CA LEU A 18 11.61 1.31 9.14
C LEU A 18 12.37 2.65 9.12
N HIS A 19 12.01 3.55 8.20
CA HIS A 19 12.70 4.84 8.05
C HIS A 19 12.07 5.99 8.85
N SER A 20 10.78 5.90 9.19
CA SER A 20 10.07 6.97 9.88
C SER A 20 10.01 6.81 11.39
N GLY A 21 10.21 5.59 11.91
CA GLY A 21 10.03 5.26 13.33
C GLY A 21 8.58 5.36 13.82
N GLN A 22 7.61 5.61 12.93
CA GLN A 22 6.21 5.82 13.29
C GLN A 22 5.48 4.50 13.49
N ILE A 23 4.57 4.46 14.45
CA ILE A 23 3.64 3.33 14.63
C ILE A 23 2.64 3.34 13.47
N VAL A 24 2.50 2.21 12.80
CA VAL A 24 1.60 2.02 11.66
C VAL A 24 0.67 0.85 11.93
N ASN A 25 -0.61 1.03 11.59
CA ASN A 25 -1.61 -0.04 11.52
C ASN A 25 -1.92 -0.31 10.04
N LEU A 26 -1.64 -1.52 9.59
CA LEU A 26 -1.95 -1.99 8.24
C LEU A 26 -3.21 -2.85 8.26
N ASN A 27 -4.15 -2.52 7.40
CA ASN A 27 -5.39 -3.28 7.20
C ASN A 27 -5.44 -3.76 5.75
N PHE A 28 -5.48 -5.07 5.58
CA PHE A 28 -5.67 -5.74 4.30
C PHE A 28 -7.15 -6.02 4.11
N LEU A 29 -7.71 -5.58 2.99
CA LEU A 29 -9.13 -5.74 2.66
C LEU A 29 -9.29 -6.49 1.33
N PRO A 30 -10.29 -7.38 1.20
CA PRO A 30 -10.69 -7.93 -0.08
C PRO A 30 -11.03 -6.81 -1.07
N ALA A 31 -10.71 -7.02 -2.35
CA ALA A 31 -10.94 -6.05 -3.42
C ALA A 31 -11.63 -6.71 -4.63
N PRO A 32 -12.53 -6.00 -5.34
CA PRO A 32 -13.12 -6.49 -6.57
C PRO A 32 -12.10 -6.80 -7.66
N VAL A 33 -12.51 -7.59 -8.64
CA VAL A 33 -11.73 -7.87 -9.86
C VAL A 33 -11.27 -6.56 -10.53
N ASN A 34 -10.06 -6.58 -11.11
CA ASN A 34 -9.41 -5.46 -11.80
C ASN A 34 -9.04 -4.25 -10.93
N THR A 35 -9.14 -4.35 -9.59
CA THR A 35 -8.70 -3.27 -8.69
C THR A 35 -7.18 -3.07 -8.71
N GLY A 36 -6.43 -4.18 -8.78
CA GLY A 36 -4.99 -4.20 -8.50
C GLY A 36 -4.70 -4.03 -7.00
N VAL A 37 -3.47 -3.67 -6.65
CA VAL A 37 -3.09 -3.32 -5.28
C VAL A 37 -3.20 -1.81 -5.08
N VAL A 38 -3.92 -1.40 -4.03
CA VAL A 38 -4.18 0.00 -3.70
C VAL A 38 -3.89 0.24 -2.23
N PHE A 39 -2.98 1.17 -1.96
CA PHE A 39 -2.73 1.66 -0.60
C PHE A 39 -3.71 2.78 -0.27
N ILE A 40 -4.18 2.83 0.97
CA ILE A 40 -5.14 3.83 1.43
C ILE A 40 -4.58 4.51 2.67
N ARG A 41 -4.24 5.81 2.57
CA ARG A 41 -3.91 6.64 3.72
C ARG A 41 -5.22 7.12 4.35
N ARG A 42 -5.62 6.45 5.44
CA ARG A 42 -6.88 6.72 6.18
C ARG A 42 -6.74 7.79 7.26
N ASP A 43 -5.52 8.13 7.61
CA ASP A 43 -5.16 9.14 8.59
C ASP A 43 -5.25 10.59 8.04
N VAL A 44 -5.51 10.74 6.74
CA VAL A 44 -5.75 12.03 6.08
C VAL A 44 -7.22 12.18 5.68
N ASN A 45 -7.72 13.43 5.60
CA ASN A 45 -9.10 13.74 5.25
C ASN A 45 -9.17 14.67 4.01
N PRO A 46 -9.79 14.24 2.89
CA PRO A 46 -10.37 12.91 2.65
C PRO A 46 -9.29 11.81 2.54
N PRO A 47 -9.62 10.53 2.79
CA PRO A 47 -8.69 9.43 2.59
C PRO A 47 -8.14 9.39 1.17
N VAL A 48 -6.84 9.15 1.04
CA VAL A 48 -6.16 9.13 -0.26
C VAL A 48 -5.86 7.70 -0.69
N PHE A 49 -6.26 7.36 -1.92
CA PHE A 49 -6.11 6.04 -2.53
C PHE A 49 -4.98 6.07 -3.57
N ILE A 50 -3.92 5.30 -3.34
CA ILE A 50 -2.71 5.29 -4.17
C ILE A 50 -2.55 3.90 -4.78
N LYS A 51 -2.76 3.78 -6.10
CA LYS A 51 -2.53 2.52 -6.81
C LYS A 51 -1.03 2.20 -6.84
N ALA A 52 -0.65 0.95 -6.58
CA ALA A 52 0.73 0.48 -6.70
C ALA A 52 1.11 0.30 -8.19
N LEU A 53 1.34 1.43 -8.87
CA LEU A 53 1.73 1.50 -10.29
C LEU A 53 3.02 2.29 -10.40
N ALA A 54 3.88 1.93 -11.36
CA ALA A 54 5.16 2.62 -11.59
C ALA A 54 5.01 4.14 -11.75
N LYS A 55 3.94 4.60 -12.41
CA LYS A 55 3.64 6.03 -12.57
C LYS A 55 3.37 6.80 -11.28
N ASN A 56 3.10 6.11 -10.18
CA ASN A 56 2.85 6.70 -8.87
C ASN A 56 4.09 6.62 -7.95
N VAL A 57 5.23 6.09 -8.44
CA VAL A 57 6.49 6.11 -7.70
C VAL A 57 7.04 7.53 -7.71
N LEU A 58 7.33 8.06 -6.52
CA LEU A 58 7.84 9.42 -6.33
C LEU A 58 9.31 9.46 -5.91
N ALA A 59 9.78 8.42 -5.22
CA ALA A 59 11.17 8.30 -4.79
C ALA A 59 11.58 6.83 -4.66
N THR A 60 12.87 6.58 -4.83
CA THR A 60 13.50 5.26 -4.71
C THR A 60 14.70 5.27 -3.76
N ASP A 61 15.00 6.41 -3.13
CA ASP A 61 16.07 6.53 -2.14
C ASP A 61 15.68 5.78 -0.87
N LEU A 62 16.53 4.83 -0.46
CA LEU A 62 16.37 3.95 0.71
C LEU A 62 15.16 2.98 0.66
N SER A 63 14.10 3.29 -0.07
CA SER A 63 12.91 2.46 -0.25
C SER A 63 12.10 2.89 -1.48
N THR A 64 11.14 2.07 -1.90
CA THR A 64 10.16 2.49 -2.90
C THR A 64 9.05 3.29 -2.22
N THR A 65 8.89 4.54 -2.64
CA THR A 65 7.84 5.43 -2.15
C THR A 65 6.85 5.73 -3.27
N ILE A 66 5.56 5.49 -3.01
CA ILE A 66 4.46 5.86 -3.91
C ILE A 66 3.64 7.00 -3.32
N GLY A 67 3.01 7.82 -4.15
CA GLY A 67 2.20 8.93 -3.63
C GLY A 67 1.29 9.61 -4.65
N ILE A 68 0.42 10.48 -4.13
CA ILE A 68 -0.43 11.41 -4.87
C ILE A 68 -0.41 12.74 -4.12
N LYS A 69 -0.04 13.83 -4.82
CA LYS A 69 0.19 15.16 -4.21
C LYS A 69 1.17 15.02 -3.03
N GLU A 70 0.84 15.60 -1.88
CA GLU A 70 1.64 15.56 -0.65
C GLU A 70 1.49 14.25 0.16
N THR A 71 0.61 13.33 -0.28
CA THR A 71 0.34 12.09 0.48
C THR A 71 1.13 10.92 -0.09
N VAL A 72 1.98 10.32 0.75
CA VAL A 72 2.90 9.24 0.36
C VAL A 72 2.74 7.99 1.21
N VAL A 73 3.20 6.85 0.68
CA VAL A 73 3.44 5.61 1.41
C VAL A 73 4.85 5.14 1.07
N GLN A 74 5.68 5.02 2.09
CA GLN A 74 7.09 4.63 1.98
C GLN A 74 7.24 3.12 2.22
N THR A 75 8.34 2.54 1.74
CA THR A 75 8.71 1.14 2.01
C THR A 75 7.64 0.13 1.57
N VAL A 76 7.07 0.31 0.37
CA VAL A 76 6.03 -0.59 -0.15
C VAL A 76 6.58 -1.91 -0.70
N GLU A 77 7.87 -1.96 -1.02
CA GLU A 77 8.51 -3.01 -1.82
C GLU A 77 8.42 -4.41 -1.20
N HIS A 78 8.67 -4.57 0.10
CA HIS A 78 8.62 -5.88 0.74
C HIS A 78 7.19 -6.44 0.78
N LEU A 79 6.20 -5.57 1.02
CA LEU A 79 4.81 -5.98 1.00
C LEU A 79 4.38 -6.37 -0.42
N LEU A 80 4.73 -5.56 -1.41
CA LEU A 80 4.43 -5.86 -2.81
C LEU A 80 5.08 -7.17 -3.26
N ALA A 81 6.32 -7.44 -2.88
CA ALA A 81 7.01 -8.69 -3.17
C ALA A 81 6.31 -9.93 -2.56
N ALA A 82 5.60 -9.78 -1.45
CA ALA A 82 4.87 -10.87 -0.82
C ALA A 82 3.50 -11.16 -1.46
N VAL A 83 2.89 -10.19 -2.14
CA VAL A 83 1.49 -10.28 -2.61
C VAL A 83 1.30 -10.23 -4.12
N MET A 84 2.33 -9.85 -4.88
CA MET A 84 2.28 -9.75 -6.36
C MET A 84 2.83 -11.00 -7.07
#